data_AF-A0A841VGL0-F1
#
_entry.id   AF-A0A841VGL0-F1
#
_cell.length_a   1.000
_cell.length_b   1.000
_cell.length_c   1.000
_cell.angle_alpha   90.00
_cell.angle_beta   90.00
_cell.angle_gamma   90.00
#
_symmetry.space_group_name_H-M   'P 1'
#
loop_
_entity.id
_entity.type
_entity.pdbx_description
1 polymer ?
#
loop_
_entity_poly.entity_id
_entity_poly.type
_entity_poly.pdbx_seq_one_letter_code
_entity_poly.pdbx_strand_id
1 'polypeptide(L)' 'MHPIEFKKKWKLTYPELSRLLGYADFTVRSWSLEGKAKRNPHFVVYQLCALLDEKWTNQGKVPGKRYLISEMLTG' A
#
# COMPACT_ATOMS: atom_id res chain seq x y z
N MET A 1 -2.33 -5.43 8.49
CA MET A 1 -2.51 -5.57 7.03
C MET A 1 -1.17 -5.84 6.37
N HIS A 2 -1.03 -6.97 5.69
CA HIS A 2 0.17 -7.33 4.92
C HIS A 2 0.38 -6.36 3.75
N PRO A 3 1.63 -6.01 3.36
CA PRO A 3 1.88 -5.12 2.22
C PRO A 3 1.19 -5.56 0.91
N ILE A 4 1.08 -6.87 0.70
CA ILE A 4 0.39 -7.43 -0.47
C ILE A 4 -1.14 -7.28 -0.36
N GLU A 5 -1.73 -7.32 0.83
CA GLU A 5 -3.15 -7.02 1.02
C GLU A 5 -3.42 -5.54 0.75
N PHE A 6 -2.55 -4.66 1.24
CA PHE A 6 -2.60 -3.23 0.95
C PHE A 6 -2.51 -2.95 -0.56
N LYS A 7 -1.55 -3.61 -1.24
CA LYS A 7 -1.43 -3.57 -2.70
C LYS A 7 -2.75 -3.90 -3.39
N LYS A 8 -3.41 -4.98 -2.98
CA LYS A 8 -4.68 -5.45 -3.54
C LYS A 8 -5.80 -4.43 -3.27
N LYS A 9 -5.91 -3.96 -2.02
CA LYS A 9 -6.92 -2.97 -1.61
C LYS A 9 -6.83 -1.69 -2.44
N TRP A 10 -5.64 -1.15 -2.63
CA TRP A 10 -5.40 0.10 -3.35
C TRP A 10 -5.13 -0.08 -4.85
N LYS A 11 -5.24 -1.32 -5.36
CA LYS A 11 -5.02 -1.70 -6.76
C LYS A 11 -3.65 -1.22 -7.31
N LEU A 12 -2.62 -1.27 -6.47
CA LEU A 12 -1.27 -0.82 -6.80
C LEU A 12 -0.50 -1.87 -7.61
N THR A 13 0.41 -1.39 -8.46
CA THR A 13 1.48 -2.19 -9.05
C THR A 13 2.63 -2.41 -8.06
N TYR A 14 3.56 -3.34 -8.34
CA TYR A 14 4.76 -3.52 -7.51
C TYR A 14 5.67 -2.29 -7.50
N PRO A 15 5.95 -1.62 -8.64
CA PRO A 15 6.72 -0.38 -8.66
C PRO A 15 6.11 0.75 -7.82
N GLU A 16 4.78 0.91 -7.87
CA GLU A 16 4.10 1.93 -7.05
C GLU A 16 4.18 1.61 -5.56
N LEU A 17 4.00 0.34 -5.19
CA LEU A 17 4.13 -0.08 -3.80
C LEU A 17 5.57 0.08 -3.29
N SER A 18 6.56 -0.21 -4.14
CA SER A 18 7.98 0.04 -3.91
C SER A 18 8.25 1.52 -3.63
N ARG A 19 7.79 2.41 -4.52
CA ARG A 19 7.90 3.87 -4.35
C ARG A 19 7.21 4.37 -3.08
N LEU A 20 6.01 3.87 -2.80
CA LEU A 20 5.21 4.31 -1.64
C LEU A 20 5.84 3.90 -0.31
N LEU A 21 6.40 2.68 -0.23
CA LEU A 21 6.95 2.15 1.02
C LEU A 21 8.47 2.39 1.16
N GLY A 22 9.14 2.87 0.12
CA GLY A 22 10.58 3.13 0.14
C GLY A 22 11.44 1.85 0.16
N TYR A 23 10.97 0.77 -0.47
CA TYR A 23 11.70 -0.50 -0.57
C TYR A 23 12.04 -0.82 -2.02
N ALA A 24 13.13 -1.57 -2.26
CA ALA A 24 13.45 -2.05 -3.59
C ALA A 24 12.33 -2.94 -4.18
N ASP A 25 12.12 -2.86 -5.50
CA ASP A 25 11.07 -3.62 -6.21
C ASP A 25 11.19 -5.13 -5.96
N PHE A 26 12.41 -5.66 -5.98
CA PHE A 26 12.70 -7.06 -5.63
C PHE A 26 12.21 -7.43 -4.21
N THR A 27 12.47 -6.58 -3.22
CA THR A 27 12.03 -6.80 -1.83
C THR A 27 10.52 -6.88 -1.73
N VAL A 28 9.81 -5.98 -2.38
CA VAL A 28 8.35 -5.93 -2.36
C VAL A 28 7.72 -7.14 -3.05
N ARG A 29 8.24 -7.53 -4.23
CA ARG A 29 7.81 -8.76 -4.92
C ARG A 29 8.06 -9.99 -4.07
N SER A 30 9.13 -10.00 -3.30
CA SER A 30 9.45 -11.13 -2.44
C SER A 30 8.31 -11.40 -1.44
N TRP A 31 7.58 -10.40 -0.97
CA TRP A 31 6.48 -10.59 0.00
C TRP A 31 5.27 -11.33 -0.57
N SER A 32 5.14 -11.49 -1.89
CA SER A 32 4.07 -12.31 -2.49
C SER A 32 4.45 -13.78 -2.64
N LEU A 33 5.69 -14.17 -2.35
CA LEU A 33 6.14 -15.55 -2.48
C LEU A 33 5.75 -16.34 -1.22
N GLU A 34 5.07 -17.45 -1.42
CA GLU A 34 4.64 -18.36 -0.36
C GLU A 34 5.83 -19.07 0.32
N GLY A 35 5.63 -19.53 1.56
CA GLY A 35 6.56 -20.45 2.23
C GLY A 35 7.74 -19.82 2.98
N LYS A 36 7.87 -18.49 3.04
CA LYS A 36 8.87 -17.84 3.91
C LYS A 36 8.23 -16.75 4.77
N ALA A 37 8.43 -16.82 6.08
CA ALA A 37 8.15 -15.72 6.98
C ALA A 37 9.12 -14.57 6.66
N LYS A 38 8.68 -13.64 5.79
CA LYS A 38 9.49 -12.49 5.40
C LYS A 38 9.17 -11.32 6.31
N ARG A 39 10.22 -10.72 6.89
CA ARG A 39 10.10 -9.42 7.55
C ARG A 39 9.51 -8.44 6.56
N ASN A 40 8.39 -7.87 6.93
CA ASN A 40 7.65 -6.91 6.13
C ASN A 40 7.11 -5.81 7.06
N PRO A 41 6.87 -4.60 6.54
CA PRO A 41 6.44 -3.45 7.35
C PRO A 41 4.94 -3.53 7.71
N HIS A 42 4.49 -4.66 8.28
CA HIS A 42 3.08 -4.97 8.56
C HIS A 42 2.36 -3.85 9.33
N PHE A 43 2.99 -3.38 10.41
CA PHE A 43 2.41 -2.36 11.28
C PHE A 43 2.35 -1.00 10.59
N VAL A 44 3.41 -0.59 9.89
CA VAL A 44 3.44 0.68 9.14
C VAL A 44 2.38 0.69 8.05
N VAL A 45 2.25 -0.41 7.29
CA VAL A 45 1.24 -0.54 6.23
C VAL A 45 -0.17 -0.52 6.80
N TYR A 46 -0.38 -1.13 7.96
CA TYR A 46 -1.67 -1.08 8.65
C TYR A 46 -2.05 0.36 9.02
N GLN A 47 -1.15 1.10 9.66
CA GLN A 47 -1.40 2.50 10.04
C GLN A 47 -1.61 3.39 8.82
N LEU A 48 -0.79 3.25 7.78
CA LEU A 48 -0.95 3.98 6.52
C LEU A 48 -2.32 3.73 5.89
N CYS A 49 -2.79 2.48 5.91
CA CYS A 49 -4.09 2.12 5.36
C CYS A 49 -5.24 2.81 6.11
N ALA A 50 -5.19 2.83 7.45
CA ALA A 50 -6.20 3.48 8.27
C ALA A 50 -6.24 5.00 7.99
N LEU A 51 -5.08 5.65 7.94
CA LEU A 51 -4.99 7.09 7.66
C LEU A 51 -5.53 7.45 6.26
N LEU A 52 -5.27 6.60 5.26
CA LEU A 52 -5.79 6.81 3.91
C LEU A 52 -7.31 6.62 3.84
N ASP A 53 -7.83 5.58 4.49
CA ASP A 53 -9.27 5.36 4.57
C ASP A 53 -9.95 6.57 5.23
N GLU A 54 -9.43 7.04 6.36
CA GLU A 54 -9.94 8.21 7.08
C GLU A 54 -9.92 9.46 6.21
N LYS A 55 -8.75 9.79 5.61
CA LYS A 55 -8.59 10.97 4.75
C LYS A 55 -9.63 11.00 3.63
N TRP A 56 -9.79 9.90 2.90
CA TRP A 56 -10.67 9.90 1.73
C TRP A 56 -12.14 9.82 2.11
N THR A 57 -12.47 9.10 3.18
CA THR A 57 -13.83 9.09 3.74
C THR A 57 -14.24 10.50 4.16
N ASN A 58 -13.36 11.25 4.82
CA ASN A 58 -13.62 12.65 5.21
C ASN A 58 -13.80 13.59 4.01
N GLN A 59 -13.31 13.22 2.82
CA GLN A 59 -13.54 13.94 1.57
C GLN A 59 -14.73 13.40 0.76
N GLY A 60 -15.52 12.48 1.32
CA GLY A 60 -16.65 11.84 0.62
C GLY A 60 -16.23 10.91 -0.52
N LYS A 61 -14.94 10.50 -0.58
CA LYS A 61 -14.39 9.62 -1.61
C LYS A 61 -14.37 8.17 -1.11
N VAL A 62 -14.49 7.22 -2.03
CA VAL A 62 -14.45 5.78 -1.71
C VAL A 62 -13.00 5.30 -1.61
N PRO A 63 -12.53 4.80 -0.46
CA PRO A 63 -11.16 4.30 -0.31
C PRO A 63 -10.82 3.10 -1.20
N GLY A 64 -9.52 2.81 -1.39
CA GLY A 64 -9.04 1.68 -2.19
C GLY A 64 -9.00 1.93 -3.70
N LYS A 65 -9.21 3.17 -4.15
CA LYS A 65 -9.04 3.52 -5.57
C LYS A 65 -7.60 3.98 -5.83
N ARG A 66 -6.98 3.43 -6.87
CA ARG A 66 -5.58 3.74 -7.25
C ARG A 66 -5.35 5.24 -7.49
N TYR A 67 -6.29 5.93 -8.12
CA TYR A 67 -6.16 7.36 -8.44
C TYR A 67 -6.03 8.24 -7.19
N LEU A 68 -6.57 7.81 -6.05
CA LEU A 68 -6.46 8.55 -4.78
C LEU A 68 -5.03 8.55 -4.24
N ILE A 69 -4.27 7.47 -4.47
CA ILE A 69 -2.84 7.44 -4.13
C ILE A 69 -2.07 8.40 -5.03
N SER A 70 -2.42 8.46 -6.32
CA SER A 70 -1.81 9.44 -7.24
C SER A 70 -2.08 10.88 -6.80
N GLU A 71 -3.31 11.22 -6.42
CA GLU A 71 -3.65 12.55 -5.89
C GLU A 71 -2.82 12.95 -4.67
N MET A 72 -2.44 11.98 -3.82
CA MET A 72 -1.55 12.23 -2.68
C MET A 72 -0.10 12.47 -3.11
N LEU A 73 0.38 11.79 -4.15
CA LEU A 73 1.77 11.84 -4.60
C LEU A 73 2.06 13.04 -5.52
N THR A 74 1.03 13.66 -6.09
CA THR A 74 1.14 14.83 -6.98
C THR A 74 0.65 16.13 -6.34
N GLY A 75 0.21 16.07 -5.07
CA GLY A 75 -0.21 17.23 -4.28
C GLY A 75 0.95 18.08 -3.81
#